data_AF-A0A920DQ45-F1
#
_entry.id   AF-A0A920DQ45-F1
#
_cell.length_a   1.000
_cell.length_b   1.000
_cell.length_c   1.000
_cell.angle_alpha   90.00
_cell.angle_beta   90.00
_cell.angle_gamma   90.00
#
_symmetry.space_group_name_H-M   'P 1'
#
loop_
_entity.id
_entity.type
_entity.pdbx_description
1 polymer ?
#
loop_
_entity_poly.entity_id
_entity_poly.type
_entity_poly.pdbx_seq_one_letter_code
_entity_poly.pdbx_strand_id
1 'polypeptide(L)' 'MTKRMLIDAVHPEETRVVVLNDNQIDEFDF' A
#
# COMPACT_ATOMS: atom_id res chain seq x y z
N MET A 1 -10.65 7.71 10.35
CA MET A 1 -9.19 7.70 10.57
C MET A 1 -8.73 6.32 10.98
N THR A 2 -8.88 5.37 10.06
CA THR A 2 -8.23 4.07 10.17
C THR A 2 -7.14 4.04 9.11
N LYS A 3 -5.88 3.95 9.55
CA LYS A 3 -4.78 3.70 8.61
C LYS A 3 -4.78 2.22 8.22
N ARG A 4 -4.70 1.95 6.92
CA ARG A 4 -4.62 0.60 6.36
C ARG A 4 -3.36 0.49 5.53
N MET A 5 -2.62 -0.60 5.71
CA MET A 5 -1.50 -0.96 4.86
C MET A 5 -1.96 -2.07 3.91
N LEU A 6 -1.84 -1.84 2.61
CA LEU A 6 -2.08 -2.85 1.59
C LEU A 6 -0.74 -3.21 0.95
N ILE A 7 -0.51 -4.52 0.79
CA ILE A 7 0.70 -5.06 0.18
C ILE A 7 0.28 -5.90 -1.01
N ASP A 8 0.87 -5.62 -2.16
CA ASP A 8 0.74 -6.45 -3.34
C ASP A 8 2.07 -7.15 -3.64
N ALA A 9 2.05 -8.47 -3.46
CA ALA A 9 3.17 -9.38 -3.71
C ALA A 9 2.83 -10.43 -4.78
N VAL A 10 1.84 -10.15 -5.65
CA VAL A 10 1.49 -11.05 -6.77
C VAL A 10 2.63 -11.10 -7.80
N HIS A 11 3.40 -10.02 -7.91
CA HIS A 11 4.52 -9.89 -8.81
C HIS A 11 5.81 -10.39 -8.14
N PRO A 12 6.47 -11.45 -8.63
CA PRO A 12 7.72 -11.94 -8.04
C PRO A 12 8.89 -10.96 -8.17
N GLU A 13 8.82 -10.04 -9.13
CA GLU A 13 9.84 -9.02 -9.40
C GLU A 13 9.76 -7.78 -8.49
N GLU A 14 8.60 -7.49 -7.89
CA GLU A 14 8.33 -6.22 -7.23
C GLU A 14 7.25 -6.38 -6.14
N THR A 15 7.44 -5.76 -4.98
CA THR A 15 6.45 -5.78 -3.89
C THR A 15 5.98 -4.38 -3.60
N ARG A 16 4.73 -4.08 -3.95
CA ARG A 16 4.19 -2.73 -3.79
C ARG A 16 3.55 -2.59 -2.42
N VAL A 17 3.83 -1.49 -1.75
CA VAL A 17 3.25 -1.17 -0.43
C VAL A 17 2.57 0.19 -0.51
N VAL A 18 1.32 0.25 -0.03
CA VAL A 18 0.58 1.50 0.08
C VAL A 18 -0.02 1.65 1.47
N VAL A 19 0.14 2.85 2.04
CA VAL A 19 -0.56 3.26 3.25
C VAL A 19 -1.74 4.14 2.84
N LEU A 20 -2.93 3.71 3.22
CA LEU A 20 -4.17 4.45 3.04
C LEU A 20 -4.60 5.08 4.35
N ASN A 21 -5.07 6.31 4.28
CA ASN A 21 -5.91 6.90 5.31
C ASN A 21 -7.34 6.98 4.78
N ASP A 22 -8.22 6.15 5.33
CA ASP A 22 -9.56 5.90 4.79
C ASP A 22 -9.49 5.53 3.29
N ASN A 23 -9.88 6.40 2.36
CA ASN A 23 -9.84 6.14 0.90
C ASN A 23 -8.80 6.99 0.14
N GLN A 24 -7.88 7.62 0.85
CA GLN A 24 -6.81 8.45 0.29
C GLN A 24 -5.45 7.78 0.48
N ILE A 25 -4.57 7.89 -0.54
CA ILE A 25 -3.17 7.46 -0.43
C ILE A 25 -2.43 8.46 0.44
N ASP A 26 -1.77 7.95 1.48
CA ASP A 26 -0.92 8.71 2.39
C ASP A 26 0.55 8.51 2.01
N GLU A 27 0.98 7.25 1.80
CA GLU A 27 2.35 6.88 1.41
C GLU A 27 2.33 5.72 0.40
N PHE A 28 3.33 5.68 -0.50
CA PHE A 28 3.50 4.66 -1.53
C PHE A 28 4.99 4.34 -1.73
N ASP A 29 5.32 3.06 -1.83
CA ASP A 29 6.67 2.53 -2.10
C ASP A 29 6.60 1.20 -2.89
N PHE A 30 7.72 0.77 -3.49
CA PHE A 30 7.84 -0.41 -4.36
C PHE A 30 9.04 -1.33 -4.02
#